data_AF-A0A4V2E7F9-F1
#
_entry.id   AF-A0A4V2E7F9-F1
#
_cell.length_a   1.000
_cell.length_b   1.000
_cell.length_c   1.000
_cell.angle_alpha   90.00
_cell.angle_beta   90.00
_cell.angle_gamma   90.00
#
_symmetry.space_group_name_H-M   'P 1'
#
loop_
_entity.id
_entity.type
_entity.pdbx_description
1 polymer ?
#
loop_
_entity_poly.entity_id
_entity_poly.type
_entity_poly.pdbx_seq_one_letter_code
_entity_poly.pdbx_strand_id
1 'polypeptide(L)'
;MRLDSAAIQRGCPNCEIKSFRHLCGAELDHFRSAAAAGGALTIACTQQAPQFTEEAGERPDAISFVNIRETAGWSRDGARA
;
A
#
# COMPACT_ATOMS: atom_id res chain seq x y z
N MET A 1 1.20 9.57 11.00
CA MET A 1 0.75 10.06 9.68
C MET A 1 -0.68 9.60 9.49
N ARG A 2 -1.64 10.50 9.20
CA ARG A 2 -3.00 10.11 8.81
C ARG A 2 -3.12 10.35 7.31
N LEU A 3 -3.45 9.31 6.55
CA LEU A 3 -3.72 9.41 5.13
C LEU A 3 -5.16 9.88 4.93
N ASP A 4 -5.35 10.84 4.03
CA ASP A 4 -6.68 11.22 3.58
C ASP A 4 -7.12 10.26 2.47
N SER A 5 -7.79 9.18 2.86
CA SER A 5 -8.30 8.17 1.93
C SER A 5 -9.34 8.73 0.96
N ALA A 6 -10.09 9.77 1.35
CA ALA A 6 -11.05 10.42 0.47
C ALA A 6 -10.34 11.22 -0.64
N ALA A 7 -9.25 11.92 -0.31
CA ALA A 7 -8.42 12.57 -1.32
C ALA A 7 -7.79 11.55 -2.29
N ILE A 8 -7.33 10.40 -1.79
CA ILE A 8 -6.81 9.32 -2.64
C ILE A 8 -7.91 8.75 -3.54
N GLN A 9 -9.10 8.47 -3.01
CA GLN A 9 -10.23 7.96 -3.78
C GLN A 9 -10.63 8.91 -4.92
N ARG A 10 -10.59 10.23 -4.70
CA ARG A 10 -10.86 11.21 -5.77
C ARG A 10 -9.85 11.11 -6.93
N GLY A 11 -8.59 10.75 -6.64
CA GLY A 11 -7.56 10.53 -7.65
C GLY A 11 -7.61 9.13 -8.30
N CYS A 12 -8.27 8.16 -7.66
CA CYS A 12 -8.37 6.76 -8.11
C CYS A 12 -9.83 6.28 -8.01
N PRO A 13 -10.76 6.82 -8.82
CA PRO A 13 -12.19 6.64 -8.61
C PRO A 13 -12.67 5.18 -8.75
N ASN A 14 -11.96 4.36 -9.52
CA ASN A 14 -12.31 2.96 -9.79
C ASN A 14 -11.50 1.96 -8.95
N CYS A 15 -10.86 2.43 -7.87
CA CYS A 15 -9.95 1.64 -7.04
C CYS A 15 -10.60 1.41 -5.67
N GLU A 16 -10.42 0.22 -5.10
CA GLU A 16 -10.72 0.01 -3.67
C GLU A 16 -9.54 0.51 -2.83
N ILE A 17 -9.78 1.51 -1.98
CA ILE A 17 -8.76 2.11 -1.12
C ILE A 17 -8.96 1.63 0.32
N LYS A 18 -7.96 0.92 0.85
CA LYS A 18 -7.90 0.48 2.26
C LYS A 18 -6.64 1.02 2.91
N SER A 19 -6.76 1.53 4.13
CA SER A 19 -5.65 2.05 4.92
C SER A 19 -5.45 1.23 6.20
N PHE A 20 -4.20 0.89 6.50
CA PHE A 20 -3.80 0.11 7.66
C PHE A 20 -2.65 0.82 8.39
N ARG A 21 -2.40 0.49 9.66
CA ARG A 21 -1.35 1.15 10.48
C ARG A 21 -0.06 0.34 10.53
N HIS A 22 -0.17 -0.97 10.48
CA HIS A 22 0.87 -1.97 10.69
C HIS A 22 0.69 -3.15 9.70
N LEU A 23 0.47 -2.84 8.41
CA LEU A 23 0.21 -3.83 7.35
C LEU A 23 1.30 -4.89 7.20
N CYS A 24 2.57 -4.55 7.45
CA CYS A 24 3.69 -5.50 7.41
C CYS A 24 3.91 -6.26 8.73
N GLY A 25 3.06 -6.08 9.73
CA GLY A 25 3.17 -6.69 11.06
C GLY A 25 1.86 -7.33 11.50
N ALA A 26 1.27 -6.82 12.57
CA ALA A 26 0.06 -7.37 13.18
C ALA A 26 -1.16 -7.41 12.23
N GLU A 27 -1.14 -6.66 11.13
CA GLU A 27 -2.25 -6.57 10.15
C GLU A 27 -1.93 -7.31 8.83
N LEU A 28 -0.89 -8.16 8.78
CA LEU A 28 -0.43 -8.82 7.55
C LEU A 28 -1.49 -9.71 6.89
N ASP A 29 -2.41 -10.27 7.67
CA ASP A 29 -3.50 -11.09 7.11
C ASP A 29 -4.44 -10.29 6.18
N HIS A 30 -4.51 -8.97 6.33
CA HIS A 30 -5.22 -8.12 5.37
C HIS A 30 -4.53 -8.07 4.02
N PHE A 31 -3.19 -8.05 3.99
CA PHE A 31 -2.43 -8.15 2.76
C PHE A 31 -2.65 -9.51 2.10
N ARG A 32 -2.53 -10.61 2.86
CA ARG A 32 -2.76 -11.98 2.35
C ARG A 32 -4.14 -12.13 1.72
N SER A 33 -5.16 -11.60 2.40
CA SER A 33 -6.54 -11.60 1.89
C SER A 33 -6.68 -10.82 0.58
N ALA A 34 -6.04 -9.65 0.48
CA ALA A 34 -6.06 -8.84 -0.74
C ALA A 34 -5.26 -9.49 -1.89
N ALA A 35 -4.13 -10.12 -1.58
CA ALA A 35 -3.32 -10.83 -2.56
C ALA A 35 -4.09 -12.03 -3.15
N ALA A 36 -4.81 -12.78 -2.31
CA ALA A 36 -5.61 -13.93 -2.71
C ALA A 36 -6.86 -13.56 -3.55
N ALA A 37 -7.37 -12.32 -3.44
CA ALA A 37 -8.53 -11.87 -4.21
C ALA A 37 -8.23 -11.69 -5.72
N GLY A 38 -6.96 -11.71 -6.13
CA GLY A 38 -6.52 -11.52 -7.51
C GLY A 38 -6.59 -10.06 -7.99
N GLY A 39 -6.19 -9.83 -9.24
CA GLY A 39 -6.20 -8.51 -9.89
C GLY A 39 -5.00 -7.61 -9.55
N ALA A 40 -4.92 -6.44 -10.18
CA ALA A 40 -3.83 -5.50 -9.92
C ALA A 40 -3.85 -5.00 -8.46
N LEU A 41 -2.73 -5.15 -7.75
CA LEU A 41 -2.60 -4.74 -6.35
C LEU A 41 -1.47 -3.72 -6.21
N THR A 42 -1.74 -2.62 -5.51
CA THR A 42 -0.72 -1.60 -5.20
C THR A 42 -0.55 -1.47 -3.70
N ILE A 43 0.69 -1.63 -3.24
CA ILE A 43 1.08 -1.42 -1.85
C ILE A 43 1.80 -0.08 -1.74
N ALA A 44 1.18 0.88 -1.08
CA ALA A 44 1.72 2.22 -0.87
C ALA A 44 2.74 2.23 0.30
N CYS A 45 3.67 1.28 0.30
CA CYS A 45 4.79 1.21 1.24
C CYS A 45 5.89 0.36 0.60
N THR A 46 7.13 0.82 0.65
CA THR A 46 8.29 0.06 0.15
C THR A 46 9.13 -0.54 1.28
N GLN A 47 8.89 -0.17 2.55
CA GLN A 47 9.76 -0.52 3.66
C GLN A 47 9.97 -2.04 3.81
N GLN A 48 8.90 -2.82 3.62
CA GLN A 48 8.92 -4.28 3.72
C GLN A 48 8.47 -4.94 2.41
N ALA A 49 8.85 -4.37 1.26
CA ALA A 49 8.56 -4.96 -0.04
C ALA A 49 9.02 -6.43 -0.17
N PRO A 50 10.20 -6.85 0.34
CA PRO A 50 10.59 -8.27 0.30
C PRO A 50 9.61 -9.22 0.99
N GLN A 51 9.11 -8.83 2.18
CA GLN A 51 8.13 -9.62 2.92
C GLN A 51 6.81 -9.74 2.14
N PHE A 52 6.31 -8.64 1.57
CA PHE A 52 5.09 -8.69 0.77
C PHE A 52 5.25 -9.54 -0.50
N THR A 53 6.41 -9.51 -1.14
CA THR A 53 6.70 -10.38 -2.29
C THR A 53 6.74 -11.85 -1.88
N GLU A 54 7.34 -12.18 -0.74
CA GLU A 54 7.35 -13.55 -0.20
C GLU A 54 5.93 -14.04 0.11
N GLU A 55 5.14 -13.21 0.81
CA GLU A 55 3.75 -13.51 1.18
C GLU A 55 2.80 -13.59 -0.03
N ALA A 56 3.14 -12.94 -1.15
CA ALA A 56 2.38 -13.04 -2.39
C ALA A 56 2.63 -14.36 -3.14
N GLY A 57 3.77 -15.03 -2.89
CA GLY A 57 4.16 -16.25 -3.60
C GLY A 57 4.18 -16.08 -5.12
N GLU A 58 3.76 -17.11 -5.85
CA GLU A 58 3.72 -17.13 -7.33
C GLU A 58 2.43 -16.50 -7.91
N ARG A 59 1.93 -15.44 -7.28
CA ARG A 59 0.75 -14.73 -7.75
C ARG A 59 0.93 -14.30 -9.21
N PRO A 60 -0.04 -14.59 -10.11
CA PRO A 60 0.07 -14.23 -11.52
C PRO A 60 -0.08 -12.72 -11.76
N ASP A 61 -0.88 -12.06 -10.93
CA ASP A 61 -1.15 -10.63 -11.03
C ASP A 61 -0.07 -9.80 -10.34
N ALA A 62 0.41 -8.76 -11.05
CA ALA A 62 1.47 -7.88 -10.56
C ALA A 62 1.09 -7.16 -9.25
N ILE A 63 2.09 -7.04 -8.37
CA ILE A 63 2.05 -6.17 -7.20
C ILE A 63 2.99 -4.99 -7.44
N SER A 64 2.46 -3.78 -7.35
CA SER A 64 3.24 -2.55 -7.46
C SER A 64 3.52 -1.95 -6.09
N PHE A 65 4.74 -1.46 -5.86
CA PHE A 65 5.11 -0.80 -4.60
C PHE A 65 5.33 0.69 -4.83
N VAL A 66 4.73 1.53 -3.99
CA VAL A 66 4.84 3.00 -4.09
C VAL A 66 5.33 3.58 -2.76
N ASN A 67 6.40 4.38 -2.83
CA ASN A 67 7.09 4.90 -1.65
C ASN A 67 6.47 6.20 -1.09
N ILE A 68 5.19 6.18 -0.73
CA ILE A 68 4.52 7.40 -0.24
C ILE A 68 5.04 7.90 1.11
N ARG A 69 5.61 7.02 1.94
CA ARG A 69 6.06 7.40 3.28
C ARG A 69 7.23 8.38 3.23
N GLU A 70 8.15 8.18 2.29
CA GLU A 70 9.33 9.03 2.11
C GLU A 70 9.11 10.12 1.07
N THR A 71 8.32 9.86 0.02
CA THR A 71 8.26 10.73 -1.17
C THR A 71 6.97 11.54 -1.31
N ALA A 72 5.93 11.28 -0.52
CA ALA A 72 4.64 11.95 -0.73
C ALA A 72 4.52 13.30 -0.03
N GLY A 73 5.54 13.73 0.72
CA GLY A 73 5.56 15.08 1.27
C GLY A 73 4.50 15.36 2.36
N TRP A 74 3.89 14.32 2.95
CA TRP A 74 2.78 14.44 3.91
C TRP A 74 3.21 14.62 5.37
N SER A 75 4.52 14.68 5.67
CA SER A 75 5.02 15.08 6.99
C SER A 75 5.16 16.60 7.09
N ARG A 76 5.39 17.15 8.29
CA ARG A 76 5.73 18.58 8.46
C ARG A 76 6.97 19.00 7.65
N ASP A 77 7.88 18.06 7.43
CA ASP A 77 9.07 18.25 6.59
C ASP A 77 8.83 17.87 5.12
N GLY A 78 7.66 17.32 4.81
CA GLY A 78 7.36 16.79 3.49
C GLY A 78 7.15 17.86 2.42
N ALA A 79 6.87 19.11 2.81
CA ALA A 79 6.96 20.26 1.90
C ALA A 79 8.40 20.54 1.40
N ARG A 80 9.42 19.85 1.95
CA ARG A 80 10.84 19.95 1.56
C ARG A 80 11.34 18.68 0.84
N ALA A 81 10.48 17.69 0.60
CA ALA A 81 10.81 16.44 -0.09
C ALA A 81 10.77 16.62 -1.62
#